data_AF-A0A327USN9-F1
#
_entry.id   AF-A0A327USN9-F1
#
_cell.length_a   1.000
_cell.length_b   1.000
_cell.length_c   1.000
_cell.angle_alpha   90.00
_cell.angle_beta   90.00
_cell.angle_gamma   90.00
#
_symmetry.space_group_name_H-M   'P 1'
#
loop_
_entity.id
_entity.type
_entity.pdbx_description
1 polymer ?
#
loop_
_entity_poly.entity_id
_entity_poly.type
_entity_poly.pdbx_seq_one_letter_code
_entity_poly.pdbx_strand_id
1 'polypeptide(L)'
;MPEHILDASLPSHPHTGQHAVGYRRDGRPIWPIRGGSGESTPATTDQSTTSEQNSPAPAGASPEPTVPNATAEQQLTAAEQRASEQSERAEQLQQALDAVQKALNPDGGESGQDPAQLAAAVAERDTQLGNLTEQLRTAQVELAAHKAAADNGARADRLLNSRSFLDSVAGLDPNGPKFEQQLGAAITAAAEADPDLYRAGPSGPAKGGAEFNGPPAGEQRPKSLQDAIAARLGG
;
A
#
# COMPACT_ATOMS: atom_id res chain seq x y z
N MET A 1 5.12 -37.17 -14.16
CA MET A 1 4.62 -36.00 -13.41
C MET A 1 5.50 -34.81 -13.78
N PRO A 2 5.12 -33.96 -14.74
CA PRO A 2 5.83 -32.72 -14.99
C PRO A 2 5.45 -31.69 -13.91
N GLU A 3 6.46 -31.04 -13.34
CA GLU A 3 6.29 -30.05 -12.26
C GLU A 3 5.69 -28.76 -12.83
N HIS A 4 4.58 -28.29 -12.24
CA HIS A 4 4.02 -26.98 -12.61
C HIS A 4 4.76 -25.88 -11.85
N ILE A 5 5.62 -25.17 -12.58
CA ILE A 5 6.31 -23.96 -12.10
C ILE A 5 5.26 -22.90 -11.76
N LEU A 6 5.19 -22.51 -10.48
CA LEU A 6 4.24 -21.54 -9.93
C LEU A 6 4.66 -20.08 -10.16
N ASP A 7 5.16 -19.76 -11.35
CA ASP A 7 5.47 -18.38 -11.75
C ASP A 7 4.29 -17.81 -12.56
N ALA A 8 3.16 -17.62 -11.86
CA ALA A 8 1.83 -17.45 -12.45
C ALA A 8 1.54 -16.03 -12.97
N SER A 9 2.48 -15.46 -13.73
CA SER A 9 2.23 -14.30 -14.59
C SER A 9 1.29 -14.71 -15.73
N LEU A 10 0.00 -14.44 -15.57
CA LEU A 10 -1.02 -14.76 -16.57
C LEU A 10 -0.81 -13.88 -17.82
N PRO A 11 -0.73 -14.45 -19.03
CA PRO A 11 -0.40 -13.71 -20.24
C PRO A 11 -1.45 -12.64 -20.53
N SER A 12 -1.02 -11.52 -21.10
CA SER A 12 -1.92 -10.45 -21.57
C SER A 12 -2.36 -10.68 -23.02
N HIS A 13 -3.61 -10.36 -23.33
CA HIS A 13 -4.16 -10.54 -24.66
C HIS A 13 -3.63 -9.46 -25.61
N PRO A 14 -3.06 -9.82 -26.77
CA PRO A 14 -2.35 -8.86 -27.63
C PRO A 14 -3.24 -7.76 -28.21
N HIS A 15 -4.56 -7.98 -28.28
CA HIS A 15 -5.51 -7.00 -28.84
C HIS A 15 -6.32 -6.22 -27.77
N THR A 16 -6.37 -6.69 -26.53
CA THR A 16 -7.22 -6.06 -25.48
C THR A 16 -6.47 -5.68 -24.21
N GLY A 17 -5.19 -6.06 -24.08
CA GLY A 17 -4.35 -5.79 -22.91
C GLY A 17 -4.76 -6.54 -21.63
N GLN A 18 -5.87 -7.27 -21.64
CA GLN A 18 -6.40 -7.96 -20.47
C GLN A 18 -5.59 -9.23 -20.17
N HIS A 19 -5.31 -9.47 -18.89
CA HIS A 19 -4.71 -10.73 -18.44
C HIS A 19 -5.69 -11.89 -18.58
N ALA A 20 -5.17 -13.08 -18.88
CA ALA A 20 -5.94 -14.31 -18.84
C ALA A 20 -6.45 -14.58 -17.42
N VAL A 21 -7.64 -15.19 -17.30
CA VAL A 21 -8.24 -15.60 -16.01
C VAL A 21 -7.67 -16.94 -15.53
N GLY A 22 -7.05 -17.71 -16.44
CA GLY A 22 -6.47 -19.01 -16.17
C GLY A 22 -6.12 -19.73 -17.46
N TYR A 23 -5.85 -21.04 -17.36
CA TYR A 23 -5.60 -21.92 -18.51
C TYR A 23 -6.65 -23.01 -18.61
N ARG A 24 -7.03 -23.36 -19.84
CA ARG A 24 -7.82 -24.56 -20.15
C ARG A 24 -6.96 -25.83 -20.05
N ARG A 25 -7.61 -27.00 -20.01
CA ARG A 25 -6.94 -28.32 -19.97
C ARG A 25 -6.05 -28.61 -21.20
N ASP A 26 -6.25 -27.90 -22.30
CA ASP A 26 -5.43 -27.92 -23.52
C ASP A 26 -4.28 -26.88 -23.50
N GLY A 27 -4.00 -26.26 -22.36
CA GLY A 27 -2.91 -25.29 -22.18
C GLY A 27 -3.17 -23.90 -22.75
N ARG A 28 -4.36 -23.65 -23.32
CA ARG A 28 -4.73 -22.34 -23.89
C ARG A 28 -5.22 -21.37 -22.80
N PRO A 29 -4.83 -20.08 -22.82
CA PRO A 29 -5.33 -19.09 -21.88
C PRO A 29 -6.84 -18.85 -22.04
N ILE A 30 -7.53 -18.62 -20.92
CA ILE A 30 -8.93 -18.24 -20.84
C ILE A 30 -9.00 -16.71 -20.73
N TRP A 31 -9.61 -16.07 -21.71
CA TRP A 31 -9.75 -14.61 -21.75
C TRP A 31 -11.08 -14.15 -21.13
N PRO A 32 -11.12 -12.98 -20.46
CA PRO A 32 -12.38 -12.41 -20.00
C PRO A 32 -13.27 -12.05 -21.19
N ILE A 33 -14.49 -12.58 -21.24
CA ILE A 33 -15.48 -12.17 -22.23
C ILE A 33 -16.16 -10.90 -21.69
N ARG A 34 -15.87 -9.74 -22.29
CA ARG A 34 -16.73 -8.57 -22.09
C ARG A 34 -18.08 -8.86 -22.75
N GLY A 35 -19.13 -8.97 -21.94
CA GLY A 35 -20.50 -9.16 -22.42
C GLY A 35 -20.91 -8.03 -23.35
N GLY A 36 -21.21 -8.37 -24.60
CA GLY A 36 -21.92 -7.47 -25.50
C GLY A 36 -23.41 -7.54 -25.22
N SER A 37 -24.03 -6.39 -24.99
CA SER A 37 -25.48 -6.26 -24.91
C SER A 37 -26.14 -6.82 -26.17
N GLY A 38 -27.30 -7.47 -26.02
CA GLY A 38 -28.04 -7.95 -27.17
C GLY A 38 -28.63 -6.81 -27.97
N GLU A 39 -28.23 -6.68 -29.24
CA GLU A 39 -29.04 -6.04 -30.27
C GLU A 39 -28.98 -6.87 -31.54
N SER A 40 -30.16 -7.16 -32.10
CA SER A 40 -30.34 -8.13 -33.16
C SER A 40 -30.29 -7.49 -34.54
N THR A 41 -29.28 -7.84 -35.33
CA THR A 41 -29.29 -7.67 -36.79
C THR A 41 -29.23 -9.04 -37.49
N PRO A 42 -30.36 -9.62 -37.89
CA PRO A 42 -30.38 -10.76 -38.80
C PRO A 42 -30.34 -10.26 -40.25
N ALA A 43 -29.41 -10.77 -41.05
CA ALA A 43 -29.46 -10.65 -42.51
C ALA A 43 -29.00 -11.96 -43.16
N THR A 44 -29.93 -12.59 -43.90
CA THR A 44 -29.70 -13.20 -45.23
C THR A 44 -28.67 -14.34 -45.31
N THR A 45 -28.94 -15.59 -45.73
CA THR A 45 -30.09 -16.31 -46.32
C THR A 45 -29.72 -17.82 -46.20
N ASP A 46 -30.61 -18.83 -46.04
CA ASP A 46 -31.40 -19.44 -47.13
C ASP A 46 -32.40 -20.53 -46.65
N GLN A 47 -33.41 -20.79 -47.49
CA GLN A 47 -34.44 -21.87 -47.48
C GLN A 47 -35.47 -21.88 -46.32
N SER A 48 -36.78 -21.61 -46.55
CA SER A 48 -37.79 -22.38 -47.33
C SER A 48 -38.13 -23.73 -46.66
N THR A 49 -39.37 -24.18 -46.44
CA THR A 49 -40.75 -23.81 -46.83
C THR A 49 -41.72 -24.57 -45.86
N THR A 50 -43.04 -24.37 -45.73
CA THR A 50 -44.08 -23.61 -46.47
C THR A 50 -45.26 -23.28 -45.51
N SER A 51 -46.18 -22.39 -45.90
CA SER A 51 -47.43 -22.08 -45.16
C SER A 51 -48.62 -22.93 -45.62
N GLU A 52 -49.61 -23.22 -44.76
CA GLU A 52 -51.00 -23.34 -45.23
C GLU A 52 -52.05 -23.03 -44.14
N GLN A 53 -53.20 -22.52 -44.59
CA GLN A 53 -54.23 -21.84 -43.80
C GLN A 53 -55.60 -22.34 -44.26
N ASN A 54 -56.39 -22.99 -43.39
CA ASN A 54 -57.84 -22.98 -43.55
C ASN A 54 -58.64 -23.42 -42.30
N SER A 55 -59.88 -22.95 -42.24
CA SER A 55 -60.98 -23.30 -41.30
C SER A 55 -62.25 -23.48 -42.16
N PRO A 56 -63.32 -24.22 -41.75
CA PRO A 56 -64.02 -24.02 -40.47
C PRO A 56 -64.64 -25.28 -39.79
N ALA A 57 -65.38 -25.03 -38.69
CA ALA A 57 -66.08 -25.93 -37.75
C ALA A 57 -67.36 -26.60 -38.33
N PRO A 58 -68.31 -27.24 -37.57
CA PRO A 58 -68.34 -27.55 -36.11
C PRO A 58 -68.89 -28.96 -35.72
N ALA A 59 -68.69 -29.40 -34.47
CA ALA A 59 -69.59 -30.34 -33.76
C ALA A 59 -69.33 -30.32 -32.24
N GLY A 60 -70.38 -30.10 -31.44
CA GLY A 60 -70.27 -29.75 -30.03
C GLY A 60 -69.91 -30.87 -29.04
N ALA A 61 -69.35 -30.43 -27.91
CA ALA A 61 -69.62 -30.98 -26.59
C ALA A 61 -69.40 -29.89 -25.51
N SER A 62 -70.43 -29.65 -24.72
CA SER A 62 -70.36 -29.14 -23.34
C SER A 62 -71.08 -30.19 -22.48
N PRO A 63 -70.82 -30.33 -21.16
CA PRO A 63 -70.20 -29.33 -20.27
C PRO A 63 -69.07 -29.85 -19.35
N GLU A 64 -68.34 -28.88 -18.76
CA GLU A 64 -67.68 -28.94 -17.43
C GLU A 64 -66.56 -29.98 -17.15
N PRO A 65 -65.73 -29.80 -16.09
CA PRO A 65 -65.80 -28.78 -15.04
C PRO A 65 -64.65 -27.77 -15.02
N THR A 66 -64.92 -26.61 -14.42
CA THR A 66 -63.90 -25.72 -13.86
C THR A 66 -63.09 -26.49 -12.82
N VAL A 67 -61.85 -26.88 -13.16
CA VAL A 67 -60.88 -27.34 -12.16
C VAL A 67 -60.58 -26.17 -11.22
N PRO A 68 -60.70 -26.33 -9.89
CA PRO A 68 -60.56 -25.21 -8.96
C PRO A 68 -59.16 -24.60 -8.98
N ASN A 69 -59.10 -23.35 -8.52
CA ASN A 69 -58.00 -22.38 -8.56
C ASN A 69 -56.67 -22.79 -7.88
N ALA A 70 -56.52 -24.05 -7.47
CA ALA A 70 -55.45 -24.54 -6.59
C ALA A 70 -54.03 -24.32 -7.16
N THR A 71 -53.85 -24.36 -8.48
CA THR A 71 -52.55 -24.07 -9.11
C THR A 71 -52.22 -22.58 -9.10
N ALA A 72 -53.21 -21.69 -9.20
CA ALA A 72 -53.02 -20.25 -9.07
C ALA A 72 -52.75 -19.84 -7.62
N GLU A 73 -53.45 -20.45 -6.66
CA GLU A 73 -53.22 -20.27 -5.21
C GLU A 73 -51.83 -20.76 -4.78
N GLN A 74 -51.37 -21.90 -5.31
CA GLN A 74 -49.98 -22.37 -5.12
C GLN A 74 -48.93 -21.46 -5.79
N GLN A 75 -49.24 -20.86 -6.94
CA GLN A 75 -48.33 -19.92 -7.59
C GLN A 75 -48.23 -18.58 -6.85
N LEU A 76 -49.35 -18.07 -6.30
CA LEU A 76 -49.39 -16.88 -5.45
C LEU A 76 -48.57 -17.09 -4.16
N THR A 77 -48.86 -18.15 -3.40
CA THR A 77 -48.12 -18.44 -2.16
C THR A 77 -46.63 -18.69 -2.39
N ALA A 78 -46.24 -19.34 -3.50
CA ALA A 78 -44.84 -19.49 -3.88
C ALA A 78 -44.20 -18.17 -4.38
N ALA A 79 -44.96 -17.23 -4.93
CA ALA A 79 -44.48 -15.90 -5.28
C ALA A 79 -44.28 -15.02 -4.03
N GLU A 80 -45.23 -15.06 -3.09
CA GLU A 80 -45.14 -14.39 -1.79
C GLU A 80 -43.92 -14.89 -0.99
N GLN A 81 -43.72 -16.21 -0.87
CA GLN A 81 -42.55 -16.78 -0.21
C GLN A 81 -41.23 -16.31 -0.83
N ARG A 82 -41.12 -16.28 -2.16
CA ARG A 82 -39.92 -15.74 -2.84
C ARG A 82 -39.74 -14.24 -2.62
N ALA A 83 -40.81 -13.46 -2.54
CA ALA A 83 -40.74 -12.04 -2.24
C ALA A 83 -40.21 -11.81 -0.81
N SER A 84 -40.72 -12.54 0.18
CA SER A 84 -40.25 -12.50 1.57
C SER A 84 -38.79 -12.93 1.71
N GLU A 85 -38.39 -14.03 1.07
CA GLU A 85 -36.98 -14.47 1.05
C GLU A 85 -36.04 -13.44 0.39
N GLN A 86 -36.53 -12.67 -0.58
CA GLN A 86 -35.73 -11.60 -1.20
C GLN A 86 -35.66 -10.35 -0.34
N SER A 87 -36.72 -9.95 0.37
CA SER A 87 -36.64 -8.85 1.34
C SER A 87 -35.71 -9.20 2.51
N GLU A 88 -35.81 -10.41 3.07
CA GLU A 88 -34.92 -10.86 4.15
C GLU A 88 -33.44 -10.86 3.72
N ARG A 89 -33.13 -11.31 2.49
CA ARG A 89 -31.77 -11.24 1.94
C ARG A 89 -31.31 -9.80 1.69
N ALA A 90 -32.20 -8.92 1.23
CA ALA A 90 -31.88 -7.50 1.00
C ALA A 90 -31.57 -6.79 2.33
N GLU A 91 -32.38 -7.02 3.37
CA GLU A 91 -32.18 -6.48 4.71
C GLU A 91 -30.88 -6.99 5.34
N GLN A 92 -30.57 -8.30 5.22
CA GLN A 92 -29.30 -8.87 5.70
C GLN A 92 -28.08 -8.26 4.99
N LEU A 93 -28.16 -8.07 3.67
CA LEU A 93 -27.09 -7.41 2.90
C LEU A 93 -26.93 -5.94 3.32
N GLN A 94 -28.03 -5.22 3.55
CA GLN A 94 -27.99 -3.81 3.94
C GLN A 94 -27.43 -3.65 5.36
N GLN A 95 -27.83 -4.50 6.32
CA GLN A 95 -27.24 -4.55 7.67
C GLN A 95 -25.74 -4.89 7.63
N ALA A 96 -25.31 -5.82 6.76
CA ALA A 96 -23.90 -6.15 6.59
C ALA A 96 -23.08 -4.98 6.02
N LEU A 97 -23.65 -4.22 5.08
CA LEU A 97 -23.02 -3.02 4.52
C LEU A 97 -22.92 -1.91 5.56
N ASP A 98 -23.99 -1.63 6.33
CA ASP A 98 -23.96 -0.64 7.41
C ASP A 98 -22.96 -1.02 8.52
N ALA A 99 -22.85 -2.31 8.87
CA ALA A 99 -21.87 -2.79 9.83
C ALA A 99 -20.42 -2.59 9.34
N VAL A 100 -20.14 -2.84 8.05
CA VAL A 100 -18.83 -2.59 7.44
C VAL A 100 -18.54 -1.09 7.35
N GLN A 101 -19.52 -0.28 6.95
CA GLN A 101 -19.42 1.19 6.90
C GLN A 101 -19.06 1.76 8.28
N LYS A 102 -19.75 1.30 9.35
CA LYS A 102 -19.51 1.72 10.74
C LYS A 102 -18.17 1.24 11.30
N ALA A 103 -17.65 0.10 10.84
CA ALA A 103 -16.33 -0.38 11.22
C ALA A 103 -15.19 0.41 10.53
N LEU A 104 -15.42 0.86 9.29
CA LEU A 104 -14.47 1.68 8.52
C LEU A 104 -14.47 3.15 8.93
N ASN A 105 -15.62 3.69 9.36
CA ASN A 105 -15.77 5.07 9.79
C ASN A 105 -16.58 5.16 11.11
N PRO A 106 -15.96 4.89 12.27
CA PRO A 106 -16.64 4.87 13.57
C PRO A 106 -17.16 6.25 14.01
N ASP A 107 -16.57 7.33 13.48
CA ASP A 107 -16.98 8.72 13.72
C ASP A 107 -17.97 9.26 12.66
N GLY A 108 -18.26 8.47 11.63
CA GLY A 108 -19.26 8.77 10.61
C GLY A 108 -20.68 8.56 11.15
N GLY A 109 -21.46 9.64 11.26
CA GLY A 109 -22.87 9.56 11.66
C GLY A 109 -23.73 8.75 10.68
N GLU A 110 -24.93 8.34 11.10
CA GLU A 110 -25.83 7.41 10.40
C GLU A 110 -26.36 7.87 9.02
N SER A 111 -25.91 9.02 8.53
CA SER A 111 -26.13 9.47 7.16
C SER A 111 -25.13 8.76 6.23
N GLY A 112 -25.57 7.74 5.51
CA GLY A 112 -24.75 7.00 4.54
C GLY A 112 -23.97 7.95 3.63
N GLN A 113 -22.64 7.88 3.68
CA GLN A 113 -21.78 8.76 2.88
C GLN A 113 -21.97 8.47 1.40
N ASP A 114 -22.15 9.54 0.62
CA ASP A 114 -22.19 9.49 -0.83
C ASP A 114 -20.95 8.74 -1.36
N PRO A 115 -21.12 7.71 -2.23
CA PRO A 115 -20.00 6.95 -2.77
C PRO A 115 -18.97 7.83 -3.51
N ALA A 116 -19.38 8.98 -4.07
CA ALA A 116 -18.44 9.94 -4.66
C ALA A 116 -17.55 10.62 -3.59
N GLN A 117 -18.10 10.91 -2.40
CA GLN A 117 -17.35 11.45 -1.27
C GLN A 117 -16.40 10.41 -0.65
N LEU A 118 -16.82 9.14 -0.58
CA LEU A 118 -15.94 8.05 -0.16
C LEU A 118 -14.77 7.86 -1.12
N ALA A 119 -15.01 7.87 -2.44
CA ALA A 119 -13.96 7.79 -3.44
C ALA A 119 -12.97 8.97 -3.35
N ALA A 120 -13.48 10.19 -3.14
CA ALA A 120 -12.64 11.37 -2.91
C ALA A 120 -11.80 11.27 -1.62
N ALA A 121 -12.40 10.81 -0.52
CA ALA A 121 -11.70 10.63 0.75
C ALA A 121 -10.60 9.57 0.68
N VAL A 122 -10.80 8.47 -0.06
CA VAL A 122 -9.76 7.47 -0.31
C VAL A 122 -8.61 8.05 -1.13
N ALA A 123 -8.90 8.77 -2.23
CA ALA A 123 -7.87 9.39 -3.07
C ALA A 123 -7.04 10.45 -2.32
N GLU A 124 -7.68 11.25 -1.46
CA GLU A 124 -7.00 12.19 -0.55
C GLU A 124 -6.11 11.43 0.44
N ARG A 125 -6.62 10.37 1.08
CA ARG A 125 -5.84 9.57 2.04
C ARG A 125 -4.65 8.87 1.39
N ASP A 126 -4.79 8.35 0.18
CA ASP A 126 -3.70 7.72 -0.57
C ASP A 126 -2.63 8.76 -0.95
N THR A 127 -3.04 9.99 -1.30
CA THR A 127 -2.13 11.13 -1.50
C THR A 127 -1.38 11.48 -0.22
N GLN A 128 -2.06 11.52 0.92
CA GLN A 128 -1.44 11.76 2.23
C GLN A 128 -0.46 10.65 2.63
N LEU A 129 -0.81 9.37 2.38
CA LEU A 129 0.08 8.23 2.63
C LEU A 129 1.34 8.28 1.77
N GLY A 130 1.23 8.65 0.49
CA GLY A 130 2.38 8.89 -0.39
C GLY A 130 3.31 9.98 0.15
N ASN A 131 2.75 11.13 0.52
CA ASN A 131 3.50 12.25 1.11
C ASN A 131 4.20 11.87 2.42
N LEU A 132 3.52 11.14 3.31
CA LEU A 132 4.09 10.67 4.59
C LEU A 132 5.19 9.63 4.37
N THR A 133 5.05 8.76 3.37
CA THR A 133 6.08 7.75 3.03
C THR A 133 7.37 8.43 2.55
N GLU A 134 7.28 9.44 1.68
CA GLU A 134 8.45 10.21 1.23
C GLU A 134 9.10 11.02 2.36
N GLN A 135 8.30 11.64 3.25
CA GLN A 135 8.83 12.33 4.43
C GLN A 135 9.57 11.36 5.37
N LEU A 136 8.99 10.19 5.64
CA LEU A 136 9.59 9.16 6.48
C LEU A 136 10.89 8.64 5.88
N ARG A 137 10.90 8.34 4.58
CA ARG A 137 12.10 7.93 3.83
C ARG A 137 13.19 8.99 3.91
N THR A 138 12.85 10.26 3.69
CA THR A 138 13.78 11.40 3.78
C THR A 138 14.39 11.49 5.18
N ALA A 139 13.55 11.49 6.24
CA ALA A 139 14.01 11.55 7.62
C ALA A 139 14.90 10.35 8.03
N GLN A 140 14.63 9.15 7.51
CA GLN A 140 15.49 7.98 7.71
C GLN A 140 16.87 8.16 7.05
N VAL A 141 16.91 8.66 5.81
CA VAL A 141 18.16 8.94 5.10
C VAL A 141 18.97 10.04 5.78
N GLU A 142 18.33 11.13 6.22
CA GLU A 142 18.98 12.22 6.96
C GLU A 142 19.54 11.74 8.32
N LEU A 143 18.79 10.94 9.07
CA LEU A 143 19.23 10.40 10.36
C LEU A 143 20.36 9.36 10.20
N ALA A 144 20.32 8.56 9.14
CA ALA A 144 21.44 7.68 8.78
C ALA A 144 22.67 8.48 8.36
N ALA A 145 22.50 9.53 7.54
CA ALA A 145 23.58 10.40 7.09
C ALA A 145 24.25 11.12 8.28
N HIS A 146 23.45 11.62 9.23
CA HIS A 146 23.95 12.23 10.45
C HIS A 146 24.83 11.27 11.27
N LYS A 147 24.41 10.01 11.41
CA LYS A 147 25.18 8.98 12.12
C LYS A 147 26.47 8.62 11.38
N ALA A 148 26.36 8.29 10.09
CA ALA A 148 27.47 7.85 9.27
C ALA A 148 28.50 8.96 8.94
N ALA A 149 28.11 10.24 9.04
CA ALA A 149 29.01 11.36 8.74
C ALA A 149 30.30 11.31 9.56
N ALA A 150 30.22 11.04 10.87
CA ALA A 150 31.40 11.00 11.74
C ALA A 150 32.38 9.88 11.34
N ASP A 151 31.86 8.68 11.04
CA ASP A 151 32.66 7.52 10.64
C ASP A 151 33.34 7.72 9.27
N ASN A 152 32.73 8.53 8.40
CA ASN A 152 33.29 8.94 7.11
C ASN A 152 34.10 10.26 7.18
N GLY A 153 34.41 10.74 8.39
CA GLY A 153 35.24 11.93 8.61
C GLY A 153 34.62 13.25 8.12
N ALA A 154 33.29 13.33 8.08
CA ALA A 154 32.51 14.44 7.54
C ALA A 154 31.61 15.12 8.60
N ARG A 155 31.12 16.32 8.29
CA ARG A 155 30.30 17.16 9.16
C ARG A 155 28.82 17.00 8.82
N ALA A 156 28.07 16.28 9.66
CA ALA A 156 26.62 16.07 9.51
C ALA A 156 25.86 17.37 9.22
N ASP A 157 26.03 18.42 10.04
CA ASP A 157 25.36 19.72 9.90
C ASP A 157 25.58 20.41 8.54
N ARG A 158 26.73 20.15 7.90
CA ARG A 158 27.10 20.75 6.61
C ARG A 158 26.56 19.93 5.44
N LEU A 159 26.60 18.60 5.55
CA LEU A 159 26.00 17.69 4.57
C LEU A 159 24.48 17.88 4.49
N LEU A 160 23.78 17.88 5.63
CA LEU A 160 22.32 18.01 5.68
C LEU A 160 21.80 19.38 5.23
N ASN A 161 22.65 20.42 5.27
CA ASN A 161 22.32 21.76 4.75
C ASN A 161 22.73 21.92 3.26
N SER A 162 23.26 20.88 2.62
CA SER A 162 23.70 20.93 1.23
C SER A 162 22.68 20.31 0.29
N ARG A 163 22.12 21.15 -0.60
CA ARG A 163 21.18 20.69 -1.63
C ARG A 163 21.81 19.63 -2.55
N SER A 164 23.06 19.82 -2.98
CA SER A 164 23.74 18.86 -3.84
C SER A 164 24.01 17.51 -3.17
N PHE A 165 24.17 17.48 -1.84
CA PHE A 165 24.24 16.22 -1.10
C PHE A 165 22.86 15.55 -1.03
N LEU A 166 21.83 16.30 -0.63
CA LEU A 166 20.44 15.82 -0.58
C LEU A 166 19.97 15.28 -1.94
N ASP A 167 20.27 15.97 -3.04
CA ASP A 167 19.96 15.54 -4.40
C ASP A 167 20.67 14.21 -4.77
N SER A 168 21.88 13.97 -4.26
CA SER A 168 22.62 12.72 -4.54
C SER A 168 22.13 11.53 -3.71
N VAL A 169 21.56 11.76 -2.52
CA VAL A 169 20.95 10.71 -1.69
C VAL A 169 19.43 10.56 -1.90
N ALA A 170 18.79 11.47 -2.66
CA ALA A 170 17.35 11.50 -2.87
C ALA A 170 16.76 10.20 -3.46
N GLY A 171 17.56 9.43 -4.20
CA GLY A 171 17.17 8.12 -4.76
C GLY A 171 17.50 6.90 -3.90
N LEU A 172 18.06 7.07 -2.69
CA LEU A 172 18.41 5.94 -1.82
C LEU A 172 17.17 5.37 -1.12
N ASP A 173 17.09 4.04 -1.09
CA ASP A 173 16.15 3.29 -0.26
C ASP A 173 16.82 2.96 1.10
N PRO A 174 16.32 3.48 2.24
CA PRO A 174 16.87 3.20 3.56
C PRO A 174 16.74 1.73 4.00
N ASN A 175 15.88 0.94 3.35
CA ASN A 175 15.73 -0.50 3.60
C ASN A 175 16.53 -1.36 2.62
N GLY A 176 17.22 -0.73 1.65
CA GLY A 176 17.96 -1.43 0.61
C GLY A 176 19.21 -2.13 1.16
N PRO A 177 19.56 -3.34 0.69
CA PRO A 177 20.69 -4.12 1.22
C PRO A 177 22.08 -3.51 0.95
N LYS A 178 22.14 -2.40 0.19
CA LYS A 178 23.36 -1.62 -0.08
C LYS A 178 23.28 -0.19 0.44
N PHE A 179 22.26 0.14 1.23
CA PHE A 179 21.97 1.50 1.68
C PHE A 179 23.19 2.15 2.36
N GLU A 180 23.72 1.52 3.41
CA GLU A 180 24.88 2.04 4.17
C GLU A 180 26.12 2.23 3.29
N GLN A 181 26.36 1.31 2.35
CA GLN A 181 27.49 1.40 1.41
C GLN A 181 27.32 2.58 0.44
N GLN A 182 26.13 2.76 -0.13
CA GLN A 182 25.84 3.86 -1.06
C GLN A 182 25.84 5.21 -0.35
N LEU A 183 25.30 5.27 0.87
CA LEU A 183 25.30 6.47 1.70
C LEU A 183 26.73 6.86 2.13
N GLY A 184 27.55 5.92 2.60
CA GLY A 184 28.95 6.18 2.95
C GLY A 184 29.77 6.65 1.75
N ALA A 185 29.53 6.07 0.57
CA ALA A 185 30.15 6.53 -0.68
C ALA A 185 29.71 7.96 -1.06
N ALA A 186 28.43 8.30 -0.92
CA ALA A 186 27.92 9.66 -1.17
C ALA A 186 28.49 10.69 -0.19
N ILE A 187 28.60 10.33 1.10
CA ILE A 187 29.22 11.18 2.14
C ILE A 187 30.70 11.40 1.83
N THR A 188 31.43 10.34 1.48
CA THR A 188 32.86 10.43 1.12
C THR A 188 33.06 11.29 -0.11
N ALA A 189 32.26 11.08 -1.18
CA ALA A 189 32.33 11.88 -2.40
C ALA A 189 32.02 13.37 -2.14
N ALA A 190 31.05 13.68 -1.28
CA ALA A 190 30.81 15.06 -0.86
C ALA A 190 32.01 15.65 -0.09
N ALA A 191 32.58 14.88 0.86
CA ALA A 191 33.75 15.29 1.63
C ALA A 191 35.04 15.44 0.80
N GLU A 192 35.14 14.77 -0.34
CA GLU A 192 36.22 14.94 -1.32
C GLU A 192 35.97 16.11 -2.28
N ALA A 193 34.71 16.41 -2.62
CA ALA A 193 34.35 17.49 -3.54
C ALA A 193 34.55 18.89 -2.94
N ASP A 194 34.27 19.07 -1.64
CA ASP A 194 34.61 20.30 -0.89
C ASP A 194 35.10 19.93 0.53
N PRO A 195 36.41 19.65 0.69
CA PRO A 195 36.97 19.26 1.99
C PRO A 195 36.85 20.35 3.06
N ASP A 196 36.92 21.63 2.70
CA ASP A 196 36.88 22.74 3.66
C ASP A 196 35.46 22.94 4.23
N LEU A 197 34.43 22.68 3.43
CA LEU A 197 33.04 22.72 3.87
C LEU A 197 32.62 21.47 4.64
N TYR A 198 32.95 20.28 4.12
CA TYR A 198 32.36 19.03 4.59
C TYR A 198 33.25 18.18 5.50
N ARG A 199 34.58 18.24 5.41
CA ARG A 199 35.44 17.41 6.27
C ARG A 199 35.33 17.84 7.73
N ALA A 200 35.25 16.87 8.63
CA ALA A 200 35.38 17.14 10.05
C ALA A 200 36.80 17.64 10.33
N GLY A 201 36.91 18.83 10.92
CA GLY A 201 38.18 19.30 11.47
C GLY A 201 38.69 18.33 12.54
N PRO A 202 40.01 18.32 12.84
CA PRO A 202 40.53 17.46 13.89
C PRO A 202 39.74 17.68 15.17
N SER A 203 39.21 16.59 15.74
CA SER A 203 38.51 16.64 17.02
C SER A 203 39.49 17.19 18.05
N GLY A 204 39.30 18.47 18.42
CA GLY A 204 40.11 19.11 19.44
C GLY A 204 40.00 18.30 20.73
N PRO A 205 41.02 18.31 21.60
CA PRO A 205 40.98 17.58 22.86
C PRO A 205 39.66 17.92 23.55
N ALA A 206 38.93 16.86 23.95
CA ALA A 206 37.60 17.01 24.52
C ALA A 206 37.63 18.13 25.55
N LYS A 207 36.74 19.13 25.40
CA LYS A 207 36.62 20.25 26.34
C LYS A 207 36.04 19.70 27.64
N GLY A 208 36.88 18.99 28.39
CA GLY A 208 36.57 18.49 29.70
C GLY A 208 36.24 19.67 30.57
N GLY A 209 34.95 19.85 30.85
CA GLY A 209 34.53 20.56 32.04
C GLY A 209 35.15 19.82 33.22
N ALA A 210 36.25 20.37 33.73
CA ALA A 210 36.72 20.00 35.05
C ALA A 210 35.64 20.48 36.03
N GLU A 211 34.72 19.58 36.36
CA GLU A 211 33.82 19.73 37.50
C GLU A 211 34.68 20.14 38.70
N PHE A 212 34.56 21.40 39.13
CA PHE A 212 35.51 22.05 40.04
C PHE A 212 35.24 21.64 41.50
N ASN A 213 35.36 20.34 41.79
CA ASN A 213 35.70 19.88 43.13
C ASN A 213 37.22 19.78 43.20
N GLY A 214 37.83 20.78 43.83
CA GLY A 214 39.29 20.84 44.00
C GLY A 214 39.81 19.58 44.70
N PRO A 215 41.01 19.09 44.34
CA PRO A 215 41.58 17.92 44.99
C PRO A 215 41.82 18.22 46.48
N PRO A 216 41.57 17.26 47.40
CA PRO A 216 42.20 17.33 48.71
C PRO A 216 43.72 17.37 48.49
N ALA A 217 44.41 18.25 49.20
CA ALA A 217 45.85 18.45 49.05
C ALA A 217 46.61 17.20 49.53
N GLY A 218 46.81 16.23 48.64
CA GLY A 218 47.64 15.06 48.89
C GLY A 218 49.12 15.38 48.77
N GLU A 219 49.93 14.92 49.72
CA GLU A 219 51.38 15.09 49.78
C GLU A 219 52.07 15.02 48.40
N GLN A 220 52.60 16.16 47.96
CA GLN A 220 53.51 16.18 46.82
C GLN A 220 54.86 15.60 47.25
N ARG A 221 55.27 14.49 46.63
CA ARG A 221 56.62 13.94 46.86
C ARG A 221 57.67 14.96 46.38
N PRO A 222 58.68 15.29 47.21
CA PRO A 222 59.73 16.22 46.82
C PRO A 222 60.51 15.68 45.62
N LYS A 223 60.77 16.55 44.63
CA LYS A 223 61.46 16.18 43.38
C LYS A 223 62.97 16.37 43.47
N SER A 224 63.45 17.08 44.48
CA SER A 224 64.86 17.26 44.81
C SER A 224 65.13 17.06 46.30
N LEU A 225 66.41 16.89 46.67
CA LEU A 225 66.84 16.84 48.07
C LEU A 225 66.53 18.16 48.79
N GLN A 226 66.70 19.29 48.10
CA GLN A 226 66.38 20.62 48.59
C GLN A 226 64.89 20.78 48.91
N ASP A 227 63.99 20.28 48.05
CA ASP A 227 62.54 20.27 48.33
C ASP A 227 62.21 19.43 49.57
N ALA A 228 62.88 18.27 49.73
CA ALA A 228 62.69 17.39 50.87
C ALA A 228 63.16 18.02 52.19
N ILE A 229 64.25 18.80 52.15
CA ILE A 229 64.77 19.55 53.30
C ILE A 229 63.85 20.73 53.63
N ALA A 230 63.38 21.48 52.62
CA ALA A 230 62.45 22.60 52.79
C ALA A 230 61.11 22.13 53.40
N ALA A 231 60.53 21.05 52.88
CA ALA A 231 59.30 20.46 53.41
C ALA A 231 59.44 19.94 54.86
N ARG A 232 60.65 19.56 55.29
CA ARG A 232 60.92 19.08 56.66
C ARG A 232 61.21 20.20 57.67
N LEU A 233 61.63 21.38 57.21
CA LEU A 233 62.01 22.53 58.07
C LEU A 233 60.99 23.67 58.05
N GLY A 234 60.03 23.66 57.12
CA GLY A 234 58.97 24.67 56.98
C GLY A 234 57.60 24.24 57.52
N GLY A 235 57.54 23.16 58.32
CA GLY A 235 56.32 22.65 58.97
C GLY A 235 56.46 22.63 60.48
#